data_AF-A0A067DPB6-F1
#
_entry.id   AF-A0A067DPB6-F1
#
_cell.length_a   1.000
_cell.length_b   1.000
_cell.length_c   1.000
_cell.angle_alpha   90.00
_cell.angle_beta   90.00
_cell.angle_gamma   90.00
#
_symmetry.space_group_name_H-M   'P 1'
#
loop_
_entity.id
_entity.type
_entity.pdbx_description
1 polymer ?
#
loop_
_entity_poly.entity_id
_entity_poly.type
_entity_poly.pdbx_seq_one_letter_code
_entity_poly.pdbx_strand_id
1 'polypeptide(L)'
;EPLMEVMSPGSKNLQTYSINRMLVNVYREFSAAAKRGLLPCIGVDELSVQFPNLSEAIIRKKLKECAFLRRDGNGKQVWSMKRTFHIPSEGDLRKLAYPEHVCSYESMQAGLYRLKHLGITQLTLPASISSAMSQLPDEAIALAAASHIERELQITPWNLSSNFVACTNQDRENIERLEITGVGDPSGRGLGFSYVRAAPKASVSSAMVKKKAAANRGGSTVTGTDADLRRLSMEAAREVLLKFNVPEEMIAKQTRWHRIAMIRKLSSEQAASGVQ
;
A
#
# COMPACT_ATOMS: atom_id res chain seq x y z
N GLU A 1 -15.50 8.71 -7.57
CA GLU A 1 -14.39 7.73 -7.59
C GLU A 1 -13.07 8.49 -7.55
N PRO A 2 -11.93 7.92 -7.09
CA PRO A 2 -10.68 8.68 -6.98
C PRO A 2 -10.08 8.97 -8.38
N LEU A 3 -9.80 10.25 -8.65
CA LEU A 3 -9.14 10.71 -9.89
C LEU A 3 -7.63 10.87 -9.74
N MET A 4 -7.12 10.69 -8.53
CA MET A 4 -5.69 10.74 -8.20
C MET A 4 -5.37 9.70 -7.14
N GLU A 5 -4.14 9.23 -7.16
CA GLU A 5 -3.64 8.33 -6.12
C GLU A 5 -3.42 9.08 -4.81
N VAL A 6 -3.79 8.42 -3.71
CA VAL A 6 -3.35 8.82 -2.37
C VAL A 6 -1.87 8.46 -2.23
N MET A 7 -1.06 9.39 -1.74
CA MET A 7 0.37 9.16 -1.54
C MET A 7 0.62 7.89 -0.74
N SER A 8 1.58 7.09 -1.18
CA SER A 8 1.98 5.88 -0.46
C SER A 8 3.09 6.17 0.56
N PRO A 9 3.07 5.56 1.76
CA PRO A 9 4.18 5.66 2.72
C PRO A 9 5.51 5.24 2.09
N GLY A 10 6.57 6.01 2.33
CA GLY A 10 7.90 5.74 1.78
C GLY A 10 8.06 6.01 0.27
N SER A 11 7.02 6.49 -0.42
CA SER A 11 7.11 6.80 -1.86
C SER A 11 7.97 8.03 -2.14
N LYS A 12 8.54 8.08 -3.35
CA LYS A 12 9.25 9.28 -3.85
C LYS A 12 8.33 10.50 -3.91
N ASN A 13 7.05 10.30 -4.28
CA ASN A 13 6.06 11.38 -4.33
C ASN A 13 5.86 12.04 -2.95
N LEU A 14 5.71 11.22 -1.89
CA LEU A 14 5.63 11.71 -0.52
C LEU A 14 6.85 12.54 -0.11
N GLN A 15 8.05 12.07 -0.48
CA GLN A 15 9.29 12.80 -0.19
C GLN A 15 9.32 14.15 -0.92
N THR A 16 9.00 14.17 -2.22
CA THR A 16 8.93 15.41 -3.01
C THR A 16 7.92 16.39 -2.41
N TYR A 17 6.71 15.93 -2.09
CA TYR A 17 5.70 16.76 -1.45
C TYR A 17 6.18 17.34 -0.11
N SER A 18 6.80 16.50 0.73
CA SER A 18 7.29 16.92 2.05
C SER A 18 8.38 17.99 1.92
N ILE A 19 9.31 17.82 0.96
CA ILE A 19 10.35 18.82 0.65
C ILE A 19 9.70 20.12 0.15
N ASN A 20 8.78 20.03 -0.80
CA ASN A 20 8.12 21.20 -1.36
C ASN A 20 7.33 21.99 -0.31
N ARG A 21 6.57 21.29 0.54
CA ARG A 21 5.82 21.88 1.65
C ARG A 21 6.76 22.57 2.65
N MET A 22 7.90 21.95 2.96
CA MET A 22 8.93 22.56 3.80
C MET A 22 9.50 23.84 3.17
N LEU A 23 9.85 23.80 1.88
CA LEU A 23 10.37 24.98 1.17
C LEU A 23 9.35 26.11 1.11
N VAL A 24 8.09 25.82 0.81
CA VAL A 24 7.00 26.82 0.83
C VAL A 24 6.88 27.48 2.20
N ASN A 25 6.95 26.70 3.28
CA ASN A 25 6.93 27.22 4.64
C ASN A 25 8.11 28.16 4.92
N VAL A 26 9.34 27.68 4.67
CA VAL A 26 10.58 28.46 4.87
C VAL A 26 10.57 29.76 4.07
N TYR A 27 10.17 29.72 2.81
CA TYR A 27 10.13 30.89 1.95
C TYR A 27 9.08 31.91 2.40
N ARG A 28 7.93 31.45 2.92
CA ARG A 28 6.91 32.33 3.49
C ARG A 28 7.36 32.96 4.81
N GLU A 29 8.04 32.20 5.67
CA GLU A 29 8.64 32.74 6.89
C GLU A 29 9.72 33.79 6.59
N PHE A 30 10.61 33.51 5.63
CA PHE A 30 11.61 34.48 5.20
C PHE A 30 10.98 35.76 4.63
N SER A 31 9.95 35.61 3.80
CA SER A 31 9.19 36.73 3.24
C SER A 31 8.49 37.54 4.33
N ALA A 32 7.89 36.87 5.33
CA ALA A 32 7.20 37.51 6.43
C ALA A 32 8.17 38.28 7.36
N ALA A 33 9.32 37.67 7.68
CA ALA A 33 10.38 38.33 8.45
C ALA A 33 10.91 39.58 7.74
N ALA A 34 11.22 39.46 6.43
CA ALA A 34 11.68 40.59 5.63
C ALA A 34 10.67 41.74 5.60
N LYS A 35 9.37 41.44 5.43
CA LYS A 35 8.29 42.44 5.48
C LYS A 35 8.18 43.16 6.82
N ARG A 36 8.57 42.50 7.92
CA ARG A 36 8.61 43.07 9.27
C ARG A 36 9.92 43.82 9.57
N GLY A 37 10.85 43.91 8.62
CA GLY A 37 12.18 44.50 8.84
C GLY A 37 13.11 43.63 9.70
N LEU A 38 12.76 42.36 9.90
CA LEU A 38 13.56 41.40 10.66
C LEU A 38 14.49 40.62 9.72
N LEU A 39 15.59 40.10 10.28
CA LEU A 39 16.51 39.25 9.54
C LEU A 39 15.83 37.90 9.19
N PRO A 40 15.69 37.53 7.90
CA PRO A 40 15.02 36.29 7.52
C PRO A 40 15.78 35.04 8.00
N CYS A 41 15.26 34.39 9.02
CA CYS A 41 15.82 33.15 9.56
C CYS A 41 14.76 32.24 10.18
N ILE A 42 15.09 30.95 10.27
CA ILE A 42 14.25 29.92 10.91
C ILE A 42 15.11 29.00 11.78
N GLY A 43 14.56 28.54 12.91
CA GLY A 43 15.28 27.65 13.82
C GLY A 43 15.55 26.28 13.18
N VAL A 44 16.72 25.69 13.45
CA VAL A 44 17.02 24.31 13.00
C VAL A 44 16.03 23.31 13.62
N ASP A 45 15.86 23.40 14.95
CA ASP A 45 15.00 22.47 15.70
C ASP A 45 13.53 22.58 15.28
N GLU A 46 13.09 23.79 14.93
CA GLU A 46 11.73 24.07 14.48
C GLU A 46 11.39 23.30 13.21
N LEU A 47 12.31 23.27 12.24
CA LEU A 47 12.11 22.53 10.99
C LEU A 47 12.08 21.02 11.21
N SER A 48 12.96 20.49 12.06
CA SER A 48 12.98 19.06 12.39
C SER A 48 11.66 18.63 13.05
N VAL A 49 11.09 19.48 13.92
CA VAL A 49 9.81 19.21 14.59
C VAL A 49 8.63 19.30 13.62
N GLN A 50 8.60 20.30 12.74
CA GLN A 50 7.49 20.50 11.80
C GLN A 50 7.48 19.50 10.64
N PHE A 51 8.65 18.96 10.26
CA PHE A 51 8.80 18.03 9.13
C PHE A 51 9.50 16.73 9.55
N PRO A 52 8.89 15.94 10.46
CA PRO A 52 9.51 14.73 11.01
C PRO A 52 9.72 13.62 9.97
N ASN A 53 9.03 13.68 8.83
CA ASN A 53 9.18 12.73 7.72
C ASN A 53 10.40 13.02 6.84
N LEU A 54 11.13 14.12 7.07
CA LEU A 54 12.35 14.46 6.36
C LEU A 54 13.56 14.22 7.26
N SER A 55 14.56 13.51 6.75
CA SER A 55 15.83 13.37 7.48
C SER A 55 16.56 14.71 7.53
N GLU A 56 17.30 14.94 8.61
CA GLU A 56 18.08 16.18 8.75
C GLU A 56 19.04 16.39 7.57
N ALA A 57 19.60 15.32 6.99
CA ALA A 57 20.46 15.39 5.83
C ALA A 57 19.73 16.00 4.61
N ILE A 58 18.47 15.62 4.37
CA ILE A 58 17.64 16.17 3.29
C ILE A 58 17.31 17.64 3.56
N ILE A 59 16.89 17.97 4.79
CA ILE A 59 16.58 19.34 5.20
C ILE A 59 17.82 20.23 4.98
N ARG A 60 18.97 19.84 5.52
CA ARG A 60 20.23 20.59 5.38
C ARG A 60 20.65 20.75 3.92
N LYS A 61 20.52 19.69 3.10
CA LYS A 61 20.85 19.75 1.67
C LYS A 61 20.01 20.81 0.96
N LYS A 62 18.69 20.81 1.20
CA LYS A 62 17.76 21.75 0.57
C LYS A 62 17.94 23.17 1.07
N LEU A 63 18.15 23.37 2.37
CA LEU A 63 18.38 24.71 2.92
C LEU A 63 19.71 25.33 2.50
N LYS A 64 20.76 24.53 2.25
CA LYS A 64 22.00 25.05 1.68
C LYS A 64 21.84 25.69 0.30
N GLU A 65 20.75 25.44 -0.41
CA GLU A 65 20.45 26.09 -1.69
C GLU A 65 20.10 27.59 -1.44
N CYS A 66 19.28 27.89 -0.43
CA CYS A 66 18.71 29.23 -0.19
C CYS A 66 19.22 29.96 1.06
N ALA A 67 19.88 29.26 1.99
CA ALA A 67 20.25 29.75 3.31
C ALA A 67 21.64 29.24 3.75
N PHE A 68 22.19 29.84 4.79
CA PHE A 68 23.40 29.40 5.48
C PHE A 68 23.12 29.22 6.98
N LEU A 69 23.87 28.33 7.62
CA LEU A 69 23.75 28.04 9.04
C LEU A 69 24.54 29.08 9.85
N ARG A 70 23.94 29.66 10.89
CA ARG A 70 24.62 30.50 11.88
C ARG A 70 24.04 30.27 13.27
N ARG A 71 24.67 30.87 14.28
CA ARG A 71 24.10 30.99 15.63
C ARG A 71 23.42 32.34 15.80
N ASP A 72 22.26 32.35 16.46
CA ASP A 72 21.61 33.59 16.88
C ASP A 72 22.28 34.18 18.14
N GLY A 73 21.75 35.30 18.64
CA GLY A 73 22.27 35.97 19.84
C GLY A 73 22.20 35.13 21.11
N ASN A 74 21.39 34.07 21.13
CA ASN A 74 21.24 33.15 22.25
C ASN A 74 22.05 31.85 22.05
N GLY A 75 22.87 31.77 21.00
CA GLY A 75 23.67 30.60 20.67
C GLY A 75 22.92 29.47 19.97
N LYS A 76 21.63 29.61 19.69
CA LYS A 76 20.81 28.61 18.99
C LYS A 76 21.13 28.60 17.51
N GLN A 77 21.16 27.41 16.90
CA GLN A 77 21.41 27.29 15.47
C GLN A 77 20.17 27.69 14.65
N VAL A 78 20.39 28.57 13.68
CA VAL A 78 19.36 29.09 12.78
C VAL A 78 19.83 29.05 11.33
N TRP A 79 18.90 28.76 10.42
CA TRP A 79 19.08 28.92 8.99
C TRP A 79 18.74 30.34 8.60
N SER A 80 19.66 31.03 7.93
CA SER A 80 19.48 32.42 7.52
C SER A 80 19.58 32.58 6.02
N MET A 81 18.62 33.28 5.45
CA MET A 81 18.51 33.45 4.01
C MET A 81 19.77 34.12 3.45
N LYS A 82 20.28 33.58 2.32
CA LYS A 82 21.38 34.23 1.59
C LYS A 82 20.88 35.53 0.98
N ARG A 83 21.70 36.59 1.05
CA ARG A 83 21.37 37.89 0.44
C ARG A 83 21.17 37.84 -1.08
N THR A 84 21.84 36.88 -1.76
CA THR A 84 21.74 36.67 -3.21
C THR A 84 20.57 35.78 -3.62
N PHE A 85 19.90 35.13 -2.66
CA PHE A 85 18.78 34.26 -2.95
C PHE A 85 17.52 35.10 -3.15
N HIS A 86 16.80 34.81 -4.23
CA HIS A 86 15.51 35.43 -4.52
C HIS A 86 14.42 34.40 -4.25
N ILE A 87 13.48 34.76 -3.38
CA ILE A 87 12.33 33.90 -3.10
C ILE A 87 11.45 33.84 -4.35
N PRO A 88 11.03 32.65 -4.81
CA PRO A 88 10.10 32.52 -5.93
C PRO A 88 8.80 33.31 -5.69
N SER A 89 8.15 33.72 -6.78
CA SER A 89 6.86 34.43 -6.69
C SER A 89 5.81 33.58 -5.97
N GLU A 90 4.82 34.23 -5.33
CA GLU A 90 3.71 33.49 -4.68
C GLU A 90 2.96 32.58 -5.66
N GLY A 91 2.88 32.97 -6.94
CA GLY A 91 2.30 32.12 -7.99
C GLY A 91 3.11 30.84 -8.23
N ASP A 92 4.43 30.90 -8.15
CA ASP A 92 5.30 29.72 -8.28
C ASP A 92 5.33 28.88 -7.01
N LEU A 93 5.28 29.52 -5.83
CA LEU A 93 5.18 28.81 -4.55
C LEU A 93 3.92 27.93 -4.48
N ARG A 94 2.78 28.42 -4.99
CA ARG A 94 1.53 27.65 -5.05
C ARG A 94 1.62 26.39 -5.91
N LYS A 95 2.48 26.39 -6.94
CA LYS A 95 2.71 25.21 -7.80
C LYS A 95 3.54 24.12 -7.12
N LEU A 96 4.22 24.43 -6.01
CA LEU A 96 5.02 23.46 -5.26
C LEU A 96 4.16 22.56 -4.36
N ALA A 97 3.03 23.07 -3.87
CA ALA A 97 2.15 22.37 -2.93
C ALA A 97 0.67 22.67 -3.22
N TYR A 98 0.08 21.89 -4.12
CA TYR A 98 -1.34 21.97 -4.46
C TYR A 98 -2.24 21.48 -3.31
N PRO A 99 -3.46 22.04 -3.14
CA PRO A 99 -4.44 21.56 -2.18
C PRO A 99 -4.72 20.05 -2.30
N GLU A 100 -4.77 19.53 -3.52
CA GLU A 100 -4.97 18.11 -3.84
C GLU A 100 -3.86 17.23 -3.24
N HIS A 101 -2.61 17.71 -3.25
CA HIS A 101 -1.49 17.01 -2.62
C HIS A 101 -1.59 17.04 -1.09
N VAL A 102 -2.16 18.10 -0.50
CA VAL A 102 -2.44 18.16 0.94
C VAL A 102 -3.48 17.11 1.31
N CYS A 103 -4.61 17.07 0.61
CA CYS A 103 -5.67 16.07 0.84
C CYS A 103 -5.13 14.64 0.67
N SER A 104 -4.29 14.41 -0.34
CA SER A 104 -3.63 13.11 -0.58
C SER A 104 -2.69 12.73 0.58
N TYR A 105 -1.86 13.66 1.05
CA TYR A 105 -1.00 13.43 2.20
C TYR A 105 -1.78 13.16 3.50
N GLU A 106 -2.80 13.95 3.81
CA GLU A 106 -3.61 13.81 5.02
C GLU A 106 -4.42 12.51 5.01
N SER A 107 -4.94 12.10 3.85
CA SER A 107 -5.59 10.79 3.67
C SER A 107 -4.63 9.64 3.97
N MET A 108 -3.36 9.75 3.53
CA MET A 108 -2.31 8.78 3.87
C MET A 108 -2.02 8.78 5.38
N GLN A 109 -1.90 9.95 6.02
CA GLN A 109 -1.68 10.04 7.48
C GLN A 109 -2.84 9.41 8.27
N ALA A 110 -4.09 9.63 7.86
CA ALA A 110 -5.26 9.00 8.48
C ALA A 110 -5.21 7.46 8.36
N GLY A 111 -4.80 6.94 7.20
CA GLY A 111 -4.59 5.50 7.01
C GLY A 111 -3.49 4.93 7.91
N LEU A 112 -2.34 5.62 8.01
CA LEU A 112 -1.24 5.23 8.91
C LEU A 112 -1.67 5.26 10.39
N TYR A 113 -2.44 6.28 10.80
CA TYR A 113 -2.97 6.38 12.15
C TYR A 113 -3.89 5.20 12.48
N ARG A 114 -4.79 4.82 11.55
CA ARG A 114 -5.65 3.63 11.71
C ARG A 114 -4.82 2.36 11.88
N LEU A 115 -3.84 2.12 11.00
CA LEU A 115 -2.97 0.94 11.11
C LEU A 115 -2.27 0.88 12.46
N LYS A 116 -1.73 2.01 12.94
CA LYS A 116 -1.11 2.11 14.27
C LYS A 116 -2.08 1.76 15.42
N HIS A 117 -3.35 2.19 15.34
CA HIS A 117 -4.37 1.86 16.35
C HIS A 117 -4.73 0.38 16.37
N LEU A 118 -4.55 -0.31 15.26
CA LEU A 118 -4.72 -1.76 15.15
C LEU A 118 -3.44 -2.53 15.51
N GLY A 119 -2.38 -1.85 15.97
CA GLY A 119 -1.08 -2.44 16.29
C GLY A 119 -0.19 -2.73 15.07
N ILE A 120 -0.62 -2.35 13.87
CA ILE A 120 0.11 -2.56 12.61
C ILE A 120 1.07 -1.38 12.39
N THR A 121 2.30 -1.50 12.86
CA THR A 121 3.28 -0.38 12.88
C THR A 121 4.42 -0.51 11.87
N GLN A 122 4.78 -1.74 11.49
CA GLN A 122 5.93 -2.01 10.61
C GLN A 122 5.53 -2.27 9.16
N LEU A 123 4.26 -2.54 8.91
CA LEU A 123 3.75 -2.99 7.63
C LEU A 123 2.83 -1.92 7.05
N THR A 124 3.16 -1.44 5.86
CA THR A 124 2.42 -0.36 5.17
C THR A 124 1.98 -0.74 3.76
N LEU A 125 2.53 -1.82 3.18
CA LEU A 125 2.26 -2.27 1.83
C LEU A 125 1.83 -3.76 1.82
N PRO A 126 0.77 -4.15 1.10
CA PRO A 126 0.30 -5.55 1.08
C PRO A 126 1.34 -6.57 0.60
N ALA A 127 2.19 -6.20 -0.37
CA ALA A 127 3.17 -7.10 -0.97
C ALA A 127 4.24 -7.60 0.03
N SER A 128 4.58 -6.82 1.06
CA SER A 128 5.54 -7.27 2.08
C SER A 128 4.97 -8.36 2.98
N ILE A 129 3.65 -8.39 3.15
CA ILE A 129 2.95 -9.37 3.98
C ILE A 129 2.85 -10.72 3.30
N SER A 130 2.48 -10.81 2.03
CA SER A 130 2.34 -12.11 1.37
C SER A 130 3.65 -12.91 1.40
N SER A 131 4.79 -12.23 1.36
CA SER A 131 6.11 -12.85 1.54
C SER A 131 6.41 -13.20 3.00
N ALA A 132 6.19 -12.30 3.96
CA ALA A 132 6.41 -12.57 5.39
C ALA A 132 5.50 -13.68 5.95
N MET A 133 4.24 -13.72 5.50
CA MET A 133 3.26 -14.74 5.88
C MET A 133 3.65 -16.14 5.41
N SER A 134 4.47 -16.25 4.36
CA SER A 134 4.97 -17.55 3.90
C SER A 134 5.92 -18.22 4.90
N GLN A 135 6.39 -17.50 5.92
CA GLN A 135 7.33 -17.98 6.93
C GLN A 135 6.67 -18.22 8.30
N LEU A 136 5.38 -17.90 8.46
CA LEU A 136 4.68 -18.07 9.73
C LEU A 136 4.29 -19.54 9.99
N PRO A 137 4.30 -20.00 11.27
CA PRO A 137 3.80 -21.33 11.66
C PRO A 137 2.33 -21.50 11.30
N ASP A 138 1.90 -22.73 11.02
CA ASP A 138 0.52 -23.07 10.68
C ASP A 138 -0.36 -23.21 11.94
N GLU A 139 -0.29 -22.21 12.81
CA GLU A 139 -1.12 -22.10 14.01
C GLU A 139 -2.31 -21.19 13.71
N ALA A 140 -3.52 -21.63 14.09
CA ALA A 140 -4.76 -20.92 13.78
C ALA A 140 -4.75 -19.45 14.22
N ILE A 141 -4.12 -19.15 15.37
CA ILE A 141 -4.00 -17.78 15.90
C ILE A 141 -3.06 -16.94 15.03
N ALA A 142 -1.90 -17.48 14.65
CA ALA A 142 -0.94 -16.78 13.79
C ALA A 142 -1.53 -16.49 12.41
N LEU A 143 -2.26 -17.44 11.84
CA LEU A 143 -2.93 -17.30 10.55
C LEU A 143 -4.10 -16.29 10.60
N ALA A 144 -4.89 -16.29 11.68
CA ALA A 144 -5.95 -15.31 11.89
C ALA A 144 -5.40 -13.88 12.03
N ALA A 145 -4.35 -13.70 12.85
CA ALA A 145 -3.69 -12.42 13.02
C ALA A 145 -3.14 -11.90 11.68
N ALA A 146 -2.44 -12.75 10.94
CA ALA A 146 -1.84 -12.35 9.68
C ALA A 146 -2.89 -12.08 8.58
N SER A 147 -3.99 -12.85 8.53
CA SER A 147 -5.12 -12.56 7.64
C SER A 147 -5.83 -11.23 7.99
N HIS A 148 -5.86 -10.85 9.27
CA HIS A 148 -6.39 -9.55 9.67
C HIS A 148 -5.47 -8.41 9.19
N ILE A 149 -4.16 -8.54 9.37
CA ILE A 149 -3.20 -7.53 8.93
C ILE A 149 -3.23 -7.37 7.40
N GLU A 150 -3.25 -8.47 6.63
CA GLU A 150 -3.35 -8.44 5.17
C GLU A 150 -4.60 -7.66 4.71
N ARG A 151 -5.75 -7.94 5.34
CA ARG A 151 -7.00 -7.22 5.06
C ARG A 151 -6.87 -5.73 5.32
N GLU A 152 -6.36 -5.32 6.47
CA GLU A 152 -6.23 -3.90 6.83
C GLU A 152 -5.28 -3.16 5.88
N LEU A 153 -4.23 -3.82 5.38
CA LEU A 153 -3.36 -3.23 4.36
C LEU A 153 -4.03 -3.09 2.99
N GLN A 154 -4.84 -4.06 2.58
CA GLN A 154 -5.54 -4.02 1.30
C GLN A 154 -6.54 -2.85 1.22
N ILE A 155 -7.11 -2.45 2.35
CA ILE A 155 -8.11 -1.37 2.42
C ILE A 155 -7.51 0.01 2.74
N THR A 156 -6.18 0.12 2.75
CA THR A 156 -5.52 1.43 2.93
C THR A 156 -5.85 2.36 1.77
N PRO A 157 -5.95 3.67 2.02
CA PRO A 157 -6.37 4.62 0.99
C PRO A 157 -5.39 4.69 -0.18
N TRP A 158 -4.08 4.54 0.06
CA TRP A 158 -3.07 4.47 -1.01
C TRP A 158 -3.17 3.20 -1.86
N ASN A 159 -3.53 2.06 -1.27
CA ASN A 159 -3.73 0.83 -2.03
C ASN A 159 -5.00 0.90 -2.89
N LEU A 160 -6.14 1.27 -2.29
CA LEU A 160 -7.43 1.32 -3.00
C LEU A 160 -7.43 2.37 -4.12
N SER A 161 -6.91 3.58 -3.85
CA SER A 161 -6.85 4.64 -4.87
C SER A 161 -5.90 4.30 -6.01
N SER A 162 -4.71 3.73 -5.71
CA SER A 162 -3.78 3.32 -6.76
C SER A 162 -4.35 2.21 -7.65
N ASN A 163 -4.99 1.20 -7.06
CA ASN A 163 -5.64 0.14 -7.84
C ASN A 163 -6.74 0.70 -8.76
N PHE A 164 -7.57 1.62 -8.25
CA PHE A 164 -8.64 2.22 -9.04
C PHE A 164 -8.08 3.07 -10.20
N VAL A 165 -7.14 3.96 -9.91
CA VAL A 165 -6.52 4.84 -10.91
C VAL A 165 -5.78 4.04 -11.98
N ALA A 166 -5.07 2.97 -11.59
CA ALA A 166 -4.43 2.06 -12.53
C ALA A 166 -5.45 1.38 -13.45
N CYS A 167 -6.57 0.90 -12.89
CA CYS A 167 -7.64 0.28 -13.68
C CYS A 167 -8.30 1.26 -14.66
N THR A 168 -8.42 2.55 -14.32
CA THR A 168 -9.08 3.55 -15.19
C THR A 168 -8.17 4.18 -16.24
N ASN A 169 -6.85 4.14 -16.03
CA ASN A 169 -5.88 4.80 -16.90
C ASN A 169 -5.25 3.88 -17.97
N GLN A 170 -5.62 2.59 -18.02
CA GLN A 170 -5.02 1.62 -18.92
C GLN A 170 -5.77 1.52 -20.27
N ASP A 171 -4.99 1.46 -21.35
CA ASP A 171 -5.47 1.03 -22.67
C ASP A 171 -5.90 -0.44 -22.62
N ARG A 172 -6.89 -0.78 -23.45
CA ARG A 172 -7.70 -2.03 -23.41
C ARG A 172 -6.95 -3.36 -23.39
N GLU A 173 -5.64 -3.38 -23.62
CA GLU A 173 -4.84 -4.60 -23.75
C GLU A 173 -4.33 -5.18 -22.42
N ASN A 174 -4.29 -4.40 -21.34
CA ASN A 174 -3.75 -4.86 -20.04
C ASN A 174 -4.59 -4.40 -18.84
N ILE A 175 -5.91 -4.54 -18.91
CA ILE A 175 -6.84 -4.07 -17.87
C ILE A 175 -6.61 -4.86 -16.56
N GLU A 176 -5.97 -4.22 -15.59
CA GLU A 176 -5.97 -4.66 -14.20
C GLU A 176 -7.42 -4.65 -13.70
N ARG A 177 -7.95 -5.83 -13.36
CA ARG A 177 -9.34 -5.96 -12.91
C ARG A 177 -9.41 -5.71 -11.41
N LEU A 178 -10.47 -5.04 -10.99
CA LEU A 178 -10.82 -4.91 -9.58
C LEU A 178 -11.74 -6.05 -9.15
N GLU A 179 -11.54 -6.54 -7.93
CA GLU A 179 -12.47 -7.42 -7.25
C GLU A 179 -13.62 -6.56 -6.69
N ILE A 180 -14.66 -6.34 -7.51
CA ILE A 180 -15.75 -5.39 -7.24
C ILE A 180 -16.55 -5.72 -5.96
N THR A 181 -16.50 -6.97 -5.50
CA THR A 181 -17.00 -7.43 -4.21
C THR A 181 -15.83 -7.87 -3.35
N GLY A 182 -15.83 -7.60 -2.05
CA GLY A 182 -14.77 -8.12 -1.18
C GLY A 182 -14.46 -7.20 -0.02
N VAL A 183 -13.27 -7.38 0.55
CA VAL A 183 -12.86 -6.67 1.77
C VAL A 183 -12.74 -5.15 1.58
N GLY A 184 -12.58 -4.68 0.35
CA GLY A 184 -12.55 -3.26 0.02
C GLY A 184 -13.92 -2.59 -0.07
N ASP A 185 -15.03 -3.31 0.09
CA ASP A 185 -16.37 -2.73 0.07
C ASP A 185 -16.60 -1.91 1.36
N PRO A 186 -16.71 -0.58 1.28
CA PRO A 186 -16.87 0.27 2.46
C PRO A 186 -18.22 0.07 3.16
N SER A 187 -19.22 -0.52 2.49
CA SER A 187 -20.53 -0.79 3.09
C SER A 187 -20.53 -2.03 3.99
N GLY A 188 -19.61 -2.97 3.75
CA GLY A 188 -19.57 -4.28 4.41
C GLY A 188 -20.79 -5.17 4.15
N ARG A 189 -21.68 -4.79 3.21
CA ARG A 189 -22.96 -5.48 2.95
C ARG A 189 -23.30 -5.60 1.46
N GLY A 190 -22.34 -5.38 0.57
CA GLY A 190 -22.52 -5.52 -0.88
C GLY A 190 -23.20 -4.33 -1.55
N LEU A 191 -23.22 -3.17 -0.90
CA LEU A 191 -23.77 -1.91 -1.45
C LEU A 191 -22.68 -0.94 -1.92
N GLY A 192 -21.42 -1.38 -1.91
CA GLY A 192 -20.27 -0.60 -2.37
C GLY A 192 -19.34 -1.45 -3.21
N PHE A 193 -18.45 -0.78 -3.93
CA PHE A 193 -17.43 -1.42 -4.74
C PHE A 193 -16.13 -1.57 -3.96
N SER A 194 -15.54 -2.76 -4.03
CA SER A 194 -14.18 -3.00 -3.59
C SER A 194 -13.18 -2.62 -4.68
N TYR A 195 -12.19 -1.80 -4.33
CA TYR A 195 -11.07 -1.43 -5.23
C TYR A 195 -9.81 -2.27 -4.97
N VAL A 196 -9.97 -3.48 -4.44
CA VAL A 196 -8.86 -4.44 -4.33
C VAL A 196 -8.58 -5.03 -5.72
N ARG A 197 -7.29 -5.23 -6.07
CA ARG A 197 -6.92 -5.91 -7.33
C ARG A 197 -7.41 -7.36 -7.33
N ALA A 198 -8.11 -7.74 -8.40
CA ALA A 198 -8.42 -9.13 -8.67
C ALA A 198 -7.13 -9.89 -9.02
N ALA A 199 -7.00 -11.12 -8.52
CA ALA A 199 -5.93 -11.98 -8.97
C ALA A 199 -6.07 -12.24 -10.48
N PRO A 200 -4.96 -12.26 -11.25
CA PRO A 200 -5.01 -12.65 -12.65
C PRO A 200 -5.73 -14.01 -12.77
N LYS A 201 -6.79 -14.08 -13.57
CA LYS A 201 -7.31 -15.38 -13.99
C LYS A 201 -6.18 -16.04 -14.76
N ALA A 202 -5.70 -17.20 -14.31
CA ALA A 202 -4.79 -18.00 -15.10
C ALA A 202 -5.40 -18.11 -16.51
N SER A 203 -4.64 -17.74 -17.54
CA SER A 203 -5.09 -17.99 -18.89
C SER A 203 -5.40 -19.48 -18.98
N VAL A 204 -6.65 -19.80 -19.28
CA VAL A 204 -6.96 -21.09 -19.88
C VAL A 204 -6.19 -21.07 -21.20
N SER A 205 -4.95 -21.55 -21.14
CA SER A 205 -4.18 -21.82 -22.34
C SER A 205 -5.04 -22.73 -23.19
N SER A 206 -5.04 -22.46 -24.49
CA SER A 206 -5.74 -23.14 -25.57
C SER A 206 -5.34 -24.61 -25.75
N ALA A 207 -4.93 -25.29 -24.68
CA ALA A 207 -4.57 -26.70 -24.60
C ALA A 207 -5.79 -27.64 -24.53
N MET A 208 -7.02 -27.15 -24.76
CA MET A 208 -8.23 -27.99 -24.75
C MET A 208 -8.60 -28.58 -26.12
N VAL A 209 -7.79 -28.34 -27.17
CA VAL A 209 -7.96 -29.00 -28.48
C VAL A 209 -6.68 -29.76 -28.85
N LYS A 210 -6.37 -30.81 -28.09
CA LYS A 210 -5.64 -32.03 -28.54
C LYS A 210 -5.32 -32.93 -27.33
N LYS A 211 -6.35 -33.52 -26.72
CA LYS A 211 -6.19 -34.84 -26.10
C LYS A 211 -7.51 -35.59 -26.02
N LYS A 212 -8.04 -35.93 -27.21
CA LYS A 212 -9.02 -37.01 -27.36
C LYS A 212 -8.24 -38.29 -27.67
N ALA A 213 -7.58 -38.84 -26.65
CA ALA A 213 -7.10 -40.22 -26.59
C ALA A 213 -6.48 -40.47 -25.20
N ALA A 214 -6.83 -41.61 -24.59
CA ALA A 214 -6.51 -42.05 -23.23
C ALA A 214 -7.36 -41.45 -22.10
N ALA A 215 -8.68 -41.67 -22.17
CA ALA A 215 -9.49 -41.79 -20.97
C ALA A 215 -9.43 -43.26 -20.50
N ASN A 216 -8.64 -43.53 -19.47
CA ASN A 216 -8.92 -44.52 -18.43
C ASN A 216 -7.81 -44.56 -17.37
N ARG A 217 -8.23 -44.49 -16.10
CA ARG A 217 -7.52 -44.68 -14.82
C ARG A 217 -6.92 -43.43 -14.14
N GLY A 218 -7.37 -43.23 -12.90
CA GLY A 218 -6.57 -42.67 -11.79
C GLY A 218 -6.81 -41.20 -11.50
N GLY A 219 -7.21 -40.88 -10.27
CA GLY A 219 -7.53 -39.55 -9.79
C GLY A 219 -6.44 -38.51 -10.01
N SER A 220 -6.88 -37.28 -10.31
CA SER A 220 -6.02 -36.09 -10.32
C SER A 220 -5.68 -35.72 -8.87
N THR A 221 -4.78 -36.48 -8.26
CA THR A 221 -4.14 -36.12 -7.00
C THR A 221 -3.42 -34.79 -7.19
N VAL A 222 -3.82 -33.79 -6.41
CA VAL A 222 -3.17 -32.48 -6.35
C VAL A 222 -1.85 -32.63 -5.61
N THR A 223 -0.82 -33.07 -6.31
CA THR A 223 0.56 -33.13 -5.79
C THR A 223 1.26 -31.81 -6.09
N GLY A 224 0.99 -30.79 -5.27
CA GLY A 224 1.80 -29.57 -5.18
C GLY A 224 2.50 -29.54 -3.83
N THR A 225 3.73 -29.02 -3.79
CA THR A 225 4.42 -28.78 -2.51
C THR A 225 3.63 -27.73 -1.73
N ASP A 226 3.75 -27.65 -0.41
CA ASP A 226 3.06 -26.63 0.40
C ASP A 226 3.31 -25.18 -0.11
N ALA A 227 4.46 -24.93 -0.73
CA ALA A 227 4.78 -23.69 -1.43
C ALA A 227 3.83 -23.40 -2.61
N ASP A 228 3.37 -24.42 -3.34
CA ASP A 228 2.49 -24.28 -4.50
C ASP A 228 1.05 -23.96 -4.10
N LEU A 229 0.57 -24.57 -3.01
CA LEU A 229 -0.76 -24.26 -2.44
C LEU A 229 -0.84 -22.79 -1.99
N ARG A 230 0.26 -22.24 -1.46
CA ARG A 230 0.35 -20.83 -1.02
C ARG A 230 0.33 -19.81 -2.17
N ARG A 231 0.59 -20.23 -3.42
CA ARG A 231 0.53 -19.36 -4.61
C ARG A 231 -0.85 -19.31 -5.25
N LEU A 232 -1.79 -20.13 -4.79
CA LEU A 232 -3.14 -20.17 -5.33
C LEU A 232 -3.87 -18.84 -5.06
N SER A 233 -4.55 -18.34 -6.09
CA SER A 233 -5.50 -17.22 -5.97
C SER A 233 -6.73 -17.65 -5.18
N MET A 234 -7.56 -16.69 -4.74
CA MET A 234 -8.84 -16.96 -4.08
C MET A 234 -9.73 -17.91 -4.89
N GLU A 235 -9.75 -17.72 -6.22
CA GLU A 235 -10.52 -18.53 -7.15
C GLU A 235 -9.91 -19.92 -7.36
N ALA A 236 -8.59 -20.02 -7.50
CA ALA A 236 -7.92 -21.31 -7.64
C ALA A 236 -8.09 -22.15 -6.37
N ALA A 237 -8.03 -21.52 -5.19
CA ALA A 237 -8.31 -22.18 -3.92
C ALA A 237 -9.77 -22.64 -3.81
N ARG A 238 -10.74 -21.84 -4.30
CA ARG A 238 -12.15 -22.24 -4.39
C ARG A 238 -12.32 -23.49 -5.25
N GLU A 239 -11.75 -23.50 -6.45
CA GLU A 239 -11.83 -24.64 -7.37
C GLU A 239 -11.22 -25.92 -6.78
N VAL A 240 -10.13 -25.81 -6.01
CA VAL A 240 -9.55 -26.97 -5.32
C VAL A 240 -10.48 -27.47 -4.23
N LEU A 241 -11.09 -26.59 -3.43
CA LEU A 241 -12.03 -26.99 -2.37
C LEU A 241 -13.31 -27.63 -2.92
N LEU A 242 -13.80 -27.17 -4.07
CA LEU A 242 -14.93 -27.81 -4.76
C LEU A 242 -14.61 -29.26 -5.16
N LYS A 243 -13.37 -29.54 -5.56
CA LYS A 243 -12.92 -30.92 -5.85
C LYS A 243 -12.88 -31.81 -4.62
N PHE A 244 -12.74 -31.22 -3.43
CA PHE A 244 -12.89 -31.91 -2.15
C PHE A 244 -14.35 -31.97 -1.66
N ASN A 245 -15.34 -31.63 -2.51
CA ASN A 245 -16.77 -31.59 -2.18
C ASN A 245 -17.13 -30.63 -1.04
N VAL A 246 -16.35 -29.56 -0.86
CA VAL A 246 -16.66 -28.50 0.10
C VAL A 246 -17.77 -27.60 -0.46
N PRO A 247 -18.89 -27.36 0.26
CA PRO A 247 -19.98 -26.54 -0.26
C PRO A 247 -19.59 -25.11 -0.60
N GLU A 248 -20.06 -24.63 -1.75
CA GLU A 248 -19.84 -23.27 -2.29
C GLU A 248 -20.12 -22.17 -1.24
N GLU A 249 -21.25 -22.26 -0.53
CA GLU A 249 -21.64 -21.29 0.49
C GLU A 249 -20.66 -21.21 1.66
N MET A 250 -20.01 -22.33 1.99
CA MET A 250 -19.01 -22.37 3.03
C MET A 250 -17.71 -21.74 2.52
N ILE A 251 -17.29 -22.08 1.30
CA ILE A 251 -16.09 -21.51 0.66
C ILE A 251 -16.21 -19.99 0.55
N ALA A 252 -17.37 -19.47 0.13
CA ALA A 252 -17.64 -18.04 -0.04
C ALA A 252 -17.40 -17.23 1.24
N LYS A 253 -17.65 -17.81 2.42
CA LYS A 253 -17.45 -17.16 3.73
C LYS A 253 -16.00 -17.19 4.22
N GLN A 254 -15.15 -18.01 3.61
CA GLN A 254 -13.77 -18.20 4.05
C GLN A 254 -12.81 -17.22 3.39
N THR A 255 -11.86 -16.70 4.17
CA THR A 255 -10.73 -15.93 3.63
C THR A 255 -9.79 -16.85 2.85
N ARG A 256 -8.92 -16.26 2.02
CA ARG A 256 -7.92 -17.01 1.23
C ARG A 256 -7.15 -18.01 2.08
N TRP A 257 -6.67 -17.59 3.24
CA TRP A 257 -5.90 -18.43 4.14
C TRP A 257 -6.70 -19.59 4.73
N HIS A 258 -7.94 -19.34 5.15
CA HIS A 258 -8.82 -20.41 5.61
C HIS A 258 -9.09 -21.43 4.49
N ARG A 259 -9.21 -20.96 3.23
CA ARG A 259 -9.31 -21.85 2.08
C ARG A 259 -8.03 -22.68 1.89
N ILE A 260 -6.84 -22.07 1.94
CA ILE A 260 -5.56 -22.80 1.82
C ILE A 260 -5.36 -23.79 2.96
N ALA A 261 -5.64 -23.40 4.21
CA ALA A 261 -5.53 -24.28 5.37
C ALA A 261 -6.48 -25.48 5.27
N MET A 262 -7.70 -25.26 4.78
CA MET A 262 -8.67 -26.33 4.52
C MET A 262 -8.19 -27.27 3.40
N ILE A 263 -7.63 -26.74 2.31
CA ILE A 263 -7.03 -27.56 1.25
C ILE A 263 -5.90 -28.42 1.83
N ARG A 264 -5.00 -27.86 2.65
CA ARG A 264 -3.92 -28.62 3.28
C ARG A 264 -4.47 -29.77 4.12
N LYS A 265 -5.42 -29.47 4.99
CA LYS A 265 -6.06 -30.45 5.87
C LYS A 265 -6.67 -31.60 5.05
N LEU A 266 -7.47 -31.26 4.04
CA LEU A 266 -8.15 -32.25 3.20
C LEU A 266 -7.17 -33.06 2.33
N SER A 267 -6.13 -32.42 1.80
CA SER A 267 -5.05 -33.10 1.07
C SER A 267 -4.27 -34.07 1.97
N SER A 268 -3.98 -33.67 3.22
CA SER A 268 -3.29 -34.54 4.20
C SER A 268 -4.17 -35.70 4.64
N GLU A 269 -5.47 -35.47 4.88
CA GLU A 269 -6.45 -36.51 5.21
C GLU A 269 -6.61 -37.50 4.05
N GLN A 270 -6.70 -37.00 2.81
CA GLN A 270 -6.79 -37.84 1.61
C GLN A 270 -5.52 -38.69 1.43
N ALA A 271 -4.33 -38.10 1.61
CA ALA A 271 -3.06 -38.82 1.55
C ALA A 271 -2.93 -39.89 2.64
N ALA A 272 -3.43 -39.63 3.85
CA ALA A 272 -3.43 -40.59 4.96
C ALA A 272 -4.46 -41.73 4.76
N SER A 273 -5.57 -41.47 4.07
CA SER A 273 -6.63 -42.45 3.78
C SER A 273 -6.32 -43.41 2.63
N GLY A 274 -5.26 -43.17 1.86
CA GLY A 274 -4.85 -44.02 0.73
C GLY A 274 -5.79 -43.96 -0.49
N VAL A 275 -6.75 -43.03 -0.53
CA VAL A 275 -7.68 -42.87 -1.65
C VAL A 275 -7.05 -41.94 -2.70
N GLN A 276 -6.52 -42.54 -3.77
CA GLN A 276 -6.03 -41.83 -4.98
C GLN A 276 -7.16 -41.41 -5.92
#